data_AF-A0A926DWV0-F1
#
_entry.id   AF-A0A926DWV0-F1
#
_cell.length_a   1.000
_cell.length_b   1.000
_cell.length_c   1.000
_cell.angle_alpha   90.00
_cell.angle_beta   90.00
_cell.angle_gamma   90.00
#
_symmetry.space_group_name_H-M   'P 1'
#
loop_
_entity.id
_entity.type
_entity.pdbx_description
1 polymer ?
#
loop_
_entity_poly.entity_id
_entity_poly.type
_entity_poly.pdbx_seq_one_letter_code
_entity_poly.pdbx_strand_id
1 'polypeptide(L)' 'MLLRRARTAINSSNAATMSFLELMNFTDAGFYDADRKKIVAAFIDKNGITRKSISAYSPYFPDKAMRTLVESEVIYNVTR' A
#
# COMPACT_ATOMS: atom_id res chain seq x y z
N MET A 1 14.76 -21.84 2.68
CA MET A 1 14.54 -20.65 1.83
C MET A 1 13.09 -20.66 1.38
N LEU A 2 12.20 -19.95 2.08
CA LEU A 2 10.80 -19.78 1.64
C LEU A 2 10.80 -18.73 0.53
N LEU A 3 10.90 -19.18 -0.72
CA LEU A 3 10.59 -18.35 -1.88
C LEU A 3 9.11 -17.96 -1.75
N ARG A 4 8.83 -16.70 -1.37
CA ARG A 4 7.46 -16.17 -1.44
C ARG A 4 7.05 -16.24 -2.90
N ARG A 5 6.10 -17.12 -3.20
CA ARG A 5 5.45 -17.21 -4.51
C ARG A 5 5.08 -15.79 -4.93
N ALA A 6 5.36 -15.42 -6.18
CA ALA A 6 4.90 -14.16 -6.73
C ALA A 6 3.38 -14.11 -6.51
N ARG A 7 2.97 -13.16 -5.66
CA ARG A 7 1.61 -13.02 -5.13
C ARG A 7 0.56 -12.94 -6.23
N THR A 8 0.93 -12.30 -7.33
CA THR A 8 0.21 -12.19 -8.59
C THR A 8 1.19 -11.71 -9.66
N ALA A 9 0.83 -11.81 -10.95
CA ALA A 9 1.62 -11.21 -12.01
C ALA A 9 1.51 -9.68 -11.93
N ILE A 10 2.64 -8.99 -11.79
CA ILE A 10 2.68 -7.53 -11.80
C ILE A 10 2.57 -7.05 -13.24
N ASN A 11 1.63 -6.13 -13.49
CA ASN A 11 1.43 -5.46 -14.76
C ASN A 11 1.24 -3.95 -14.51
N SER A 12 1.16 -3.17 -15.59
CA SER A 12 1.00 -1.71 -15.49
C SER A 12 -0.24 -1.26 -14.71
N SER A 13 -1.31 -2.08 -14.67
CA SER A 13 -2.55 -1.74 -13.96
C SER A 13 -2.49 -1.99 -12.46
N ASN A 14 -1.63 -2.89 -11.97
CA ASN A 14 -1.55 -3.24 -10.54
C ASN A 14 -0.23 -2.84 -9.87
N ALA A 15 0.81 -2.52 -10.65
CA ALA A 15 2.15 -2.23 -10.14
C ALA A 15 2.14 -1.16 -9.04
N ALA A 16 1.44 -0.05 -9.26
CA ALA A 16 1.38 1.04 -8.30
C ALA A 16 0.73 0.63 -6.97
N THR A 17 -0.38 -0.12 -7.02
CA THR A 17 -1.05 -0.61 -5.81
C THR A 17 -0.19 -1.64 -5.09
N MET A 18 0.47 -2.55 -5.82
CA MET A 18 1.37 -3.55 -5.24
C MET A 18 2.60 -2.90 -4.58
N SER A 19 3.22 -1.91 -5.24
CA SER A 19 4.36 -1.17 -4.68
C SER A 19 3.97 -0.38 -3.43
N PHE A 20 2.78 0.23 -3.42
CA PHE A 20 2.24 0.91 -2.25
C PHE A 20 2.06 -0.05 -1.06
N LEU A 21 1.50 -1.24 -1.31
CA LEU A 21 1.30 -2.25 -0.27
C LEU A 21 2.62 -2.86 0.23
N GLU A 22 3.64 -3.01 -0.63
CA GLU A 22 4.97 -3.43 -0.20
C GLU A 22 5.63 -2.37 0.68
N LEU A 23 5.49 -1.08 0.33
CA LEU A 23 5.97 0.02 1.17
C LEU A 23 5.34 -0.06 2.57
N MET A 24 4.01 -0.20 2.64
CA MET A 24 3.27 -0.37 3.90
C MET A 24 3.73 -1.58 4.71
N ASN A 25 4.09 -2.67 4.04
CA ASN A 25 4.59 -3.87 4.69
C ASN A 25 6.02 -3.70 5.24
N PHE A 26 6.86 -2.94 4.55
CA PHE A 26 8.26 -2.72 4.91
C PHE A 26 8.40 -1.70 6.05
N THR A 27 7.58 -0.65 6.04
CA THR A 27 7.60 0.43 7.03
C THR A 27 6.72 0.13 8.24
N ASP A 28 6.95 0.86 9.34
CA ASP A 28 6.07 0.89 10.50
C ASP A 28 5.25 2.19 10.52
N ALA A 29 4.17 2.22 11.31
CA ALA A 29 3.26 3.37 11.33
C ALA A 29 3.95 4.70 11.68
N GLY A 30 4.92 4.67 12.60
CA GLY A 30 5.71 5.83 13.00
C GLY A 30 6.66 6.36 11.91
N PHE A 31 6.84 5.65 10.80
CA PHE A 31 7.58 6.16 9.64
C PHE A 31 6.85 7.31 8.95
N TYR A 32 5.52 7.40 9.07
CA TYR A 32 4.69 8.34 8.33
C TYR A 32 4.43 9.62 9.13
N ASP A 33 5.40 10.52 9.14
CA ASP A 33 5.21 11.91 9.57
C ASP A 33 4.34 12.71 8.59
N ALA A 34 4.02 13.97 8.92
CA ALA A 34 3.14 14.81 8.11
C ALA A 34 3.63 15.00 6.66
N ASP A 35 4.94 15.09 6.43
CA ASP A 35 5.49 15.32 5.10
C ASP A 35 5.52 14.04 4.27
N ARG A 36 5.88 12.91 4.89
CA ARG A 36 5.82 11.59 4.25
C ARG A 36 4.38 11.20 3.93
N LYS A 37 3.41 11.51 4.81
CA LYS A 37 1.98 11.33 4.52
C LYS A 37 1.56 12.10 3.27
N LYS A 38 2.03 13.35 3.07
CA LYS A 38 1.75 14.14 1.85
C LYS A 38 2.36 13.50 0.59
N ILE A 39 3.62 13.05 0.66
CA ILE A 39 4.29 12.39 -0.47
C ILE A 39 3.52 11.12 -0.88
N VAL A 40 3.12 10.32 0.10
CA VAL A 40 2.38 9.08 -0.12
C VAL A 40 0.97 9.38 -0.64
N ALA A 41 0.29 10.40 -0.11
CA ALA A 41 -1.01 10.84 -0.62
C ALA A 41 -0.92 11.28 -2.10
N ALA A 42 0.08 12.08 -2.46
CA ALA A 42 0.31 12.49 -3.85
C ALA A 42 0.60 11.28 -4.75
N PHE A 43 1.32 10.28 -4.26
CA PHE A 43 1.55 9.04 -4.98
C PHE A 43 0.25 8.24 -5.19
N ILE A 44 -0.59 8.10 -4.16
CA ILE A 44 -1.88 7.42 -4.24
C ILE A 44 -2.77 8.11 -5.28
N ASP A 45 -2.90 9.43 -5.20
CA ASP A 45 -3.75 10.21 -6.09
C ASP A 45 -3.28 10.13 -7.55
N LYS A 46 -1.98 10.37 -7.79
CA LYS A 46 -1.38 10.29 -9.13
C LYS A 46 -1.57 8.94 -9.81
N ASN A 47 -1.59 7.86 -9.03
CA ASN A 47 -1.73 6.49 -9.54
C ASN A 47 -3.15 5.93 -9.42
N GLY A 48 -4.13 6.71 -8.95
CA GLY A 48 -5.52 6.27 -8.80
C GLY A 48 -5.66 5.05 -7.88
N ILE A 49 -4.88 5.00 -6.80
CA ILE A 49 -4.94 3.88 -5.85
C ILE A 49 -6.21 4.01 -5.02
N THR A 50 -7.17 3.13 -5.27
CA THR A 50 -8.48 3.14 -4.61
C THR A 50 -8.57 2.12 -3.49
N ARG A 51 -9.57 2.28 -2.61
CA ARG A 51 -9.88 1.27 -1.60
C ARG A 51 -10.19 -0.09 -2.22
N LYS A 52 -10.82 -0.09 -3.40
CA LYS A 52 -11.14 -1.30 -4.15
C LYS A 52 -9.87 -2.00 -4.65
N SER A 53 -8.89 -1.26 -5.18
CA SER A 53 -7.62 -1.86 -5.61
C SER A 53 -6.85 -2.41 -4.42
N ILE A 54 -6.79 -1.67 -3.30
CA ILE A 54 -6.18 -2.15 -2.06
C ILE A 54 -6.84 -3.45 -1.58
N SER A 55 -8.17 -3.50 -1.50
CA SER A 55 -8.88 -4.71 -1.06
C SER A 55 -8.72 -5.88 -2.03
N ALA A 56 -8.56 -5.64 -3.32
CA ALA A 56 -8.32 -6.70 -4.30
C ALA A 56 -6.95 -7.36 -4.10
N TYR A 57 -5.97 -6.61 -3.60
CA TYR A 57 -4.61 -7.10 -3.40
C TYR A 57 -4.25 -7.38 -1.93
N SER A 58 -5.06 -6.94 -0.97
CA SER A 58 -4.82 -7.19 0.46
C SER A 58 -4.63 -8.66 0.84
N PRO A 59 -5.32 -9.66 0.23
CA PRO A 59 -5.12 -11.08 0.57
C PRO A 59 -3.71 -11.57 0.26
N TYR A 60 -2.98 -10.85 -0.59
CA TYR A 60 -1.62 -11.21 -0.94
C TYR A 60 -0.59 -10.68 0.07
N PHE A 61 -0.89 -9.62 0.81
CA PHE A 61 0.04 -8.97 1.73
C PHE A 61 -0.14 -9.48 3.15
N PRO A 62 0.92 -9.44 3.99
CA PRO A 62 0.79 -9.84 5.39
C PRO A 62 -0.07 -8.81 6.13
N ASP A 63 -0.73 -9.22 7.22
CA ASP A 63 -1.60 -8.35 8.03
C ASP A 63 -0.89 -7.06 8.50
N LYS A 64 0.45 -7.12 8.65
CA LYS A 64 1.28 -5.96 8.96
C LYS A 64 1.02 -4.79 8.01
N ALA A 65 0.91 -5.02 6.71
CA ALA A 65 0.70 -3.96 5.73
C ALA A 65 -0.61 -3.21 5.98
N MET A 66 -1.68 -3.95 6.25
CA MET A 66 -3.00 -3.39 6.54
C MET A 66 -3.01 -2.67 7.89
N ARG A 67 -2.32 -3.25 8.88
CA ARG A 67 -2.14 -2.63 10.21
C ARG A 67 -1.40 -1.30 10.11
N THR A 68 -0.26 -1.25 9.42
CA THR A 68 0.50 -0.01 9.17
C THR A 68 -0.37 1.01 8.45
N LEU A 69 -1.14 0.61 7.44
CA LEU A 69 -2.02 1.51 6.69
C LEU A 69 -3.09 2.19 7.56
N VAL A 70 -3.63 1.47 8.55
CA VAL A 70 -4.62 1.98 9.50
C VAL A 70 -3.95 2.81 10.59
N GLU A 71 -2.91 2.28 11.25
CA GLU A 71 -2.22 2.94 12.37
C GLU A 71 -1.49 4.22 11.95
N SER A 72 -1.02 4.30 10.70
CA SER A 72 -0.43 5.51 10.13
C SER A 72 -1.46 6.53 9.64
N GLU A 73 -2.75 6.20 9.66
CA GLU A 73 -3.86 7.01 9.13
C GLU A 73 -3.78 7.31 7.62
N VAL A 74 -2.85 6.69 6.88
CA VAL A 74 -2.70 6.89 5.44
C VAL A 74 -3.93 6.37 4.67
N ILE A 75 -4.70 5.45 5.26
CA ILE A 75 -5.98 4.97 4.72
C ILE A 75 -6.96 6.11 4.36
N TYR A 76 -6.90 7.26 5.03
CA TYR A 76 -7.77 8.40 4.74
C TYR A 76 -7.39 9.16 3.46
N ASN A 77 -6.17 8.96 2.96
CA ASN A 77 -5.68 9.58 1.72
C ASN A 77 -5.93 8.73 0.48
N VAL A 78 -6.45 7.51 0.65
CA VAL A 78 -6.79 6.62 -0.46
C VAL A 78 -7.98 7.21 -1.21
N THR A 79 -7.83 7.42 -2.51
CA THR A 79 -8.88 7.93 -3.38
C THR A 79 -10.10 6.98 -3.39
N ARG A 80 -11.29 7.54 -3.60
CA ARG A 80 -12.55 6.76 -3.59
C ARG A 80 -12.54 5.69 -4.68
#